data_AF-A0A2W0BZJ8-F1
#
_entry.id   AF-A0A2W0BZJ8-F1
#
_cell.length_a   1.000
_cell.length_b   1.000
_cell.length_c   1.000
_cell.angle_alpha   90.00
_cell.angle_beta   90.00
_cell.angle_gamma   90.00
#
_symmetry.space_group_name_H-M   'P 1'
#
loop_
_entity.id
_entity.type
_entity.pdbx_description
1 polymer ?
#
loop_
_entity_poly.entity_id
_entity_poly.type
_entity_poly.pdbx_seq_one_letter_code
_entity_poly.pdbx_strand_id
1 'polypeptide(L)'
;MATAGQARGVKAREDSSVSTAIAASGPMVSHTLNRVNDADLIREAQRGSRTAFEELVRQYDQAVLRLALHLTGSEAEAQDIYQEAFLKAYRHLGNFRFECSFYTWMYRIVTNLCLDHLRKKKTRREDSPVMVDA
;
A
#
# COMPACT_ATOMS: atom_id res chain seq x y z
N MET A 1 -37.14 21.45 -1.05
CA MET A 1 -36.73 20.27 -0.25
C MET A 1 -35.80 19.43 -1.10
N ALA A 2 -34.52 19.40 -0.74
CA ALA A 2 -33.49 18.65 -1.44
C ALA A 2 -33.42 17.23 -0.87
N THR A 3 -33.51 16.22 -1.74
CA THR A 3 -33.06 14.86 -1.42
C THR A 3 -32.16 14.38 -2.56
N ALA A 4 -30.88 14.30 -2.22
CA ALA A 4 -29.83 13.62 -2.96
C ALA A 4 -30.06 12.10 -2.96
N GLY A 5 -29.52 11.41 -3.96
CA GLY A 5 -29.26 9.98 -3.81
C GLY A 5 -29.41 9.11 -5.06
N GLN A 6 -28.78 9.45 -6.18
CA GLN A 6 -28.48 8.44 -7.20
C GLN A 6 -26.99 8.12 -7.13
N ALA A 7 -26.65 7.13 -6.29
CA ALA A 7 -25.32 6.57 -6.21
C ALA A 7 -24.96 5.94 -7.56
N ARG A 8 -23.93 6.51 -8.20
CA ARG A 8 -23.29 5.93 -9.39
C ARG A 8 -22.69 4.58 -9.02
N GLY A 9 -23.16 3.53 -9.69
CA GLY A 9 -22.53 2.23 -9.70
C GLY A 9 -21.09 2.33 -10.21
N VAL A 10 -20.14 2.26 -9.29
CA VAL A 10 -18.74 1.98 -9.60
C VAL A 10 -18.63 0.48 -9.87
N LYS A 11 -18.70 0.18 -11.17
CA LYS A 11 -18.40 -1.09 -11.82
C LYS A 11 -17.24 -1.79 -11.10
N ALA A 12 -17.59 -2.85 -10.36
CA ALA A 12 -16.68 -3.91 -9.96
C ALA A 12 -16.05 -4.48 -11.24
N ARG A 13 -14.73 -4.41 -11.32
CA ARG A 13 -13.96 -5.03 -12.40
C ARG A 13 -12.62 -5.50 -11.84
N GLU A 14 -12.52 -6.83 -11.87
CA GLU A 14 -11.32 -7.67 -11.96
C GLU A 14 -10.36 -7.64 -10.76
N ASP A 15 -10.71 -8.45 -9.75
CA ASP A 15 -10.01 -9.71 -9.46
C ASP A 15 -8.53 -9.77 -9.84
N SER A 16 -7.68 -8.98 -9.19
CA SER A 16 -6.27 -9.34 -9.06
C SER A 16 -6.11 -10.20 -7.81
N SER A 17 -6.43 -11.47 -8.00
CA SER A 17 -5.96 -12.57 -7.16
C SER A 17 -4.44 -12.58 -7.19
N VAL A 18 -3.80 -11.88 -6.25
CA VAL A 18 -2.39 -12.12 -5.93
C VAL A 18 -2.35 -12.96 -4.67
N SER A 19 -2.82 -14.20 -4.82
CA SER A 19 -2.47 -15.31 -3.94
C SER A 19 -0.98 -15.60 -4.13
N THR A 20 -0.15 -14.99 -3.29
CA THR A 20 1.21 -15.46 -3.06
C THR A 20 1.39 -15.59 -1.56
N ALA A 21 1.55 -16.85 -1.14
CA ALA A 21 1.91 -17.23 0.21
C ALA A 21 3.32 -16.69 0.50
N ILE A 22 3.42 -15.80 1.47
CA ILE A 22 4.70 -15.28 1.96
C ILE A 22 4.97 -15.99 3.27
N ALA A 23 5.87 -16.96 3.21
CA ALA A 23 6.47 -17.60 4.37
C ALA A 23 7.19 -16.55 5.22
N ALA A 24 6.88 -16.54 6.50
CA ALA A 24 7.44 -15.64 7.50
C ALA A 24 8.93 -15.94 7.73
N SER A 25 9.80 -14.95 7.52
CA SER A 25 11.12 -14.84 8.17
C SER A 25 11.68 -13.44 8.00
N GLY A 26 11.37 -12.58 8.97
CA GLY A 26 11.96 -11.27 9.18
C GLY A 26 11.63 -10.81 10.60
N PRO A 27 12.54 -10.13 11.32
CA PRO A 27 12.33 -9.81 12.72
C PRO A 27 11.09 -8.93 12.83
N MET A 28 10.08 -9.47 13.51
CA MET A 28 8.81 -8.80 13.74
C MET A 28 9.08 -7.56 14.61
N VAL A 29 9.23 -6.39 13.97
CA VAL A 29 9.25 -5.12 14.68
C VAL A 29 7.92 -5.04 15.43
N SER A 30 8.01 -5.08 16.76
CA SER A 30 6.87 -5.18 17.67
C SER A 30 6.04 -3.90 17.63
N HIS A 31 5.10 -3.81 16.68
CA HIS A 31 4.05 -2.77 16.64
C HIS A 31 2.85 -3.20 17.51
N THR A 32 3.14 -3.75 18.68
CA THR A 32 2.15 -4.45 19.52
C THR A 32 1.23 -3.47 20.29
N LEU A 33 1.56 -2.18 20.33
CA LEU A 33 0.96 -1.24 21.28
C LEU A 33 -0.33 -0.53 20.81
N ASN A 34 -0.78 -0.64 19.55
CA ASN A 34 -1.94 0.13 19.07
C ASN A 34 -3.10 -0.68 18.43
N ARG A 35 -3.07 -2.02 18.52
CA ARG A 35 -4.03 -2.90 17.81
C ARG A 35 -5.51 -2.61 18.11
N VAL A 36 -5.83 -2.14 19.31
CA VAL A 36 -7.21 -1.87 19.72
C VAL A 36 -7.77 -0.63 19.01
N ASN A 37 -6.97 0.42 18.85
CA ASN A 37 -7.39 1.65 18.18
C ASN A 37 -7.43 1.46 16.65
N ASP A 38 -6.50 0.67 16.10
CA ASP A 38 -6.47 0.38 14.66
C ASP A 38 -7.78 -0.23 14.17
N ALA A 39 -8.35 -1.18 14.91
CA ALA A 39 -9.54 -1.88 14.48
C ALA A 39 -10.75 -0.94 14.31
N ASP A 40 -10.93 -0.02 15.25
CA ASP A 40 -12.01 0.96 15.22
C ASP A 40 -11.78 2.02 14.14
N LEU A 41 -10.55 2.53 14.01
CA LEU A 41 -10.19 3.45 12.93
C LEU A 41 -10.41 2.84 11.55
N ILE A 42 -10.07 1.56 11.35
CA ILE A 42 -10.29 0.85 10.09
C ILE A 42 -11.79 0.73 9.81
N ARG A 43 -12.61 0.39 10.81
CA ARG A 43 -14.07 0.29 10.64
C ARG A 43 -14.71 1.63 10.28
N GLU A 44 -14.27 2.72 10.90
CA GLU A 44 -14.75 4.07 10.57
C GLU A 44 -14.27 4.50 9.18
N ALA A 45 -13.03 4.19 8.82
CA ALA A 45 -12.49 4.46 7.49
C ALA A 45 -13.22 3.66 6.39
N GLN A 46 -13.60 2.40 6.66
CA GLN A 46 -14.45 1.59 5.80
C GLN A 46 -15.85 2.19 5.58
N ARG A 47 -16.38 2.91 6.57
CA ARG A 47 -17.65 3.65 6.46
C ARG A 47 -17.50 5.00 5.74
N GLY A 48 -16.29 5.35 5.30
CA GLY A 48 -16.01 6.58 4.54
C GLY A 48 -15.45 7.73 5.37
N SER A 49 -15.12 7.51 6.64
CA SER A 49 -14.47 8.54 7.47
C SER A 49 -13.04 8.79 6.98
N ARG A 50 -12.84 9.93 6.31
CA ARG A 50 -11.51 10.37 5.85
C ARG A 50 -10.57 10.65 7.01
N THR A 51 -11.07 11.23 8.10
CA THR A 51 -10.30 11.52 9.30
C THR A 51 -9.76 10.26 9.96
N ALA A 52 -10.55 9.18 10.00
CA ALA A 52 -10.10 7.91 10.55
C ALA A 52 -8.97 7.29 9.71
N PHE A 53 -9.06 7.42 8.38
CA PHE A 53 -7.96 7.00 7.50
C PHE A 53 -6.71 7.86 7.67
N GLU A 54 -6.85 9.19 7.78
CA GLU A 54 -5.71 10.08 8.04
C GLU A 54 -4.98 9.72 9.34
N GLU A 55 -5.71 9.35 10.38
CA GLU A 55 -5.14 8.89 11.64
C GLU A 55 -4.36 7.58 11.48
N LEU A 56 -4.90 6.61 10.72
CA LEU A 56 -4.16 5.41 10.34
C LEU A 56 -2.88 5.75 9.57
N VAL A 57 -2.96 6.67 8.61
CA VAL A 57 -1.77 7.11 7.85
C VAL A 57 -0.71 7.67 8.78
N ARG A 58 -1.06 8.60 9.68
CA ARG A 58 -0.12 9.21 10.63
C ARG A 58 0.56 8.20 11.56
N GLN A 59 -0.09 7.08 11.87
CA GLN A 59 0.51 6.04 12.71
C GLN A 59 1.50 5.18 11.93
N TYR A 60 1.23 4.94 10.65
CA TYR A 60 1.96 3.99 9.83
C TYR A 60 2.96 4.63 8.85
N ASP A 61 2.89 5.96 8.66
CA ASP A 61 3.67 6.70 7.67
C ASP A 61 5.17 6.44 7.76
N GLN A 62 5.77 6.60 8.95
CA GLN A 62 7.19 6.44 9.17
C GLN A 62 7.63 5.00 8.99
N ALA A 63 6.81 4.03 9.41
CA ALA A 63 7.13 2.62 9.27
C ALA A 63 7.14 2.21 7.80
N VAL A 64 6.14 2.67 7.04
CA VAL A 64 6.03 2.44 5.60
C VAL A 64 7.17 3.10 4.83
N LEU A 65 7.49 4.36 5.15
CA LEU A 65 8.59 5.07 4.48
C LEU A 65 9.94 4.40 4.76
N ARG A 66 10.22 4.03 6.02
CA ARG A 66 11.45 3.29 6.38
C ARG A 66 11.55 1.95 5.65
N LEU A 67 10.44 1.23 5.52
CA LEU A 67 10.40 -0.03 4.76
C LEU A 67 10.69 0.19 3.28
N ALA A 68 10.05 1.19 2.65
CA ALA A 68 10.27 1.51 1.25
C ALA A 68 11.72 1.96 1.00
N LEU A 69 12.30 2.78 1.88
CA LEU A 69 13.70 3.19 1.83
C LEU A 69 14.65 1.98 1.93
N HIS A 70 14.39 1.07 2.87
CA HIS A 70 15.21 -0.13 3.04
C HIS A 70 15.19 -1.03 1.80
N LEU A 71 14.04 -1.17 1.14
CA LEU A 71 13.88 -2.04 -0.03
C LEU A 71 14.38 -1.41 -1.32
N THR A 72 14.23 -0.10 -1.51
CA THR A 72 14.61 0.58 -2.76
C THR A 72 16.03 1.15 -2.75
N GLY A 73 16.55 1.51 -1.56
CA GLY A 73 17.83 2.19 -1.41
C GLY A 73 17.87 3.60 -2.01
N SER A 74 16.73 4.19 -2.37
CA SER A 74 16.63 5.52 -2.97
C SER A 74 15.46 6.28 -2.36
N GLU A 75 15.72 7.50 -1.90
CA GLU A 75 14.71 8.35 -1.28
C GLU A 75 13.57 8.73 -2.24
N ALA A 76 13.90 9.06 -3.48
CA ALA A 76 12.90 9.39 -4.50
C ALA A 76 11.93 8.23 -4.76
N GLU A 77 12.47 7.03 -5.01
CA GLU A 77 11.65 5.83 -5.24
C GLU A 77 10.83 5.45 -4.00
N ALA A 78 11.42 5.58 -2.81
CA ALA A 78 10.71 5.31 -1.57
C ALA A 78 9.52 6.25 -1.37
N GLN A 79 9.67 7.53 -1.71
CA GLN A 79 8.60 8.53 -1.62
C GLN A 79 7.47 8.25 -2.61
N ASP A 80 7.79 7.80 -3.83
CA ASP A 80 6.80 7.41 -4.83
C ASP A 80 6.02 6.16 -4.39
N ILE A 81 6.73 5.14 -3.90
CA ILE A 81 6.13 3.91 -3.37
C ILE A 81 5.28 4.21 -2.14
N TYR A 82 5.75 5.06 -1.24
CA TYR A 82 4.99 5.51 -0.08
C TYR A 82 3.63 6.09 -0.50
N GLN A 83 3.63 7.01 -1.46
CA GLN A 83 2.40 7.62 -1.97
C GLN A 83 1.49 6.58 -2.62
N GLU A 84 2.02 5.74 -3.51
CA GLU A 84 1.23 4.72 -4.19
C GLU A 84 0.66 3.68 -3.22
N ALA A 85 1.42 3.32 -2.19
CA ALA A 85 1.00 2.35 -1.18
C ALA A 85 -0.21 2.86 -0.40
N PHE A 86 -0.20 4.11 0.08
CA PHE A 86 -1.33 4.68 0.80
C PHE A 86 -2.55 4.91 -0.10
N LEU A 87 -2.35 5.26 -1.37
CA LEU A 87 -3.44 5.33 -2.35
C LEU A 87 -4.07 3.95 -2.62
N LYS A 88 -3.25 2.88 -2.73
CA LYS A 88 -3.75 1.50 -2.84
C LYS A 88 -4.46 1.07 -1.56
N ALA A 89 -3.90 1.38 -0.40
CA ALA A 89 -4.51 1.08 0.88
C ALA A 89 -5.90 1.73 0.96
N TYR A 90 -6.03 3.02 0.65
CA TYR A 90 -7.32 3.71 0.67
C TYR A 90 -8.37 3.05 -0.24
N ARG A 91 -7.99 2.68 -1.47
CA ARG A 91 -8.90 2.04 -2.44
C ARG A 91 -9.34 0.64 -2.01
N HIS A 92 -8.48 -0.11 -1.35
CA HIS A 92 -8.74 -1.51 -1.00
C HIS A 92 -9.20 -1.70 0.46
N LEU A 93 -9.15 -0.65 1.29
CA LEU A 93 -9.51 -0.71 2.71
C LEU A 93 -10.94 -1.20 2.93
N GLY A 94 -11.86 -0.85 2.03
CA GLY A 94 -13.25 -1.32 2.05
C GLY A 94 -13.41 -2.83 2.04
N ASN A 95 -12.44 -3.57 1.49
CA ASN A 95 -12.44 -5.03 1.43
C ASN A 95 -11.51 -5.68 2.47
N PHE A 96 -11.00 -4.91 3.44
CA PHE A 96 -10.12 -5.44 4.47
C PHE A 96 -10.91 -6.31 5.47
N ARG A 97 -10.56 -7.60 5.57
CA ARG A 97 -11.30 -8.63 6.31
C ARG A 97 -10.80 -8.91 7.73
N PHE A 98 -9.86 -8.12 8.25
CA PHE A 98 -9.27 -8.30 9.60
C PHE A 98 -8.63 -9.67 9.89
N GLU A 99 -8.34 -10.46 8.85
CA GLU A 99 -7.66 -11.77 8.98
C GLU A 99 -6.17 -11.63 9.36
N CYS A 100 -5.61 -10.44 9.17
CA CYS A 100 -4.26 -10.08 9.59
C CYS A 100 -4.24 -8.63 10.10
N SER A 101 -3.13 -8.21 10.70
CA SER A 101 -2.98 -6.83 11.14
C SER A 101 -2.91 -5.87 9.93
N PHE A 102 -3.36 -4.63 10.10
CA PHE A 102 -3.24 -3.60 9.07
C PHE A 102 -1.79 -3.41 8.63
N TYR A 103 -0.86 -3.43 9.59
CA TYR A 103 0.57 -3.39 9.28
C TYR A 103 1.02 -4.52 8.35
N THR A 104 0.61 -5.77 8.64
CA THR A 104 0.95 -6.92 7.80
C THR A 104 0.39 -6.74 6.39
N TRP A 105 -0.85 -6.28 6.25
CA TRP A 105 -1.45 -6.01 4.95
C TRP A 105 -0.74 -4.87 4.20
N MET A 106 -0.43 -3.77 4.88
CA MET A 106 0.30 -2.63 4.32
C MET A 106 1.71 -3.01 3.90
N TYR A 107 2.41 -3.81 4.71
CA TYR A 107 3.73 -4.36 4.39
C TYR A 107 3.71 -5.11 3.05
N ARG A 108 2.65 -5.89 2.77
CA ARG A 108 2.50 -6.62 1.49
C ARG A 108 2.35 -5.67 0.31
N ILE A 109 1.52 -4.63 0.46
CA ILE A 109 1.33 -3.62 -0.58
C ILE A 109 2.66 -2.95 -0.93
N VAL A 110 3.39 -2.49 0.09
CA VAL A 110 4.69 -1.82 -0.08
C VAL A 110 5.72 -2.75 -0.71
N THR A 111 5.84 -3.98 -0.21
CA THR A 111 6.82 -4.94 -0.75
C THR A 111 6.53 -5.28 -2.21
N ASN A 112 5.26 -5.49 -2.58
CA ASN A 112 4.88 -5.74 -3.97
C ASN A 112 5.23 -4.55 -4.87
N LEU A 113 4.95 -3.33 -4.42
CA LEU A 113 5.33 -2.10 -5.13
C LEU A 113 6.84 -2.01 -5.33
N CYS A 114 7.64 -2.22 -4.29
CA CYS A 114 9.10 -2.21 -4.38
C CYS A 114 9.61 -3.22 -5.41
N LEU A 115 9.10 -4.45 -5.37
CA LEU A 115 9.52 -5.51 -6.30
C LEU A 115 9.15 -5.15 -7.76
N ASP A 116 7.97 -4.58 -7.98
CA ASP A 116 7.52 -4.14 -9.31
C ASP A 116 8.38 -2.98 -9.84
N HIS A 117 8.71 -1.99 -8.99
CA HIS A 117 9.60 -0.89 -9.33
C HIS A 117 11.02 -1.39 -9.69
N LEU A 118 11.59 -2.27 -8.87
CA LEU A 118 12.92 -2.84 -9.10
C LEU A 118 12.97 -3.68 -10.40
N ARG A 119 11.91 -4.45 -10.69
CA ARG A 119 11.78 -5.20 -11.96
C ARG A 119 11.79 -4.26 -13.17
N LYS A 120 10.99 -3.20 -13.15
CA LYS A 120 10.94 -2.21 -14.26
C LYS A 120 12.28 -1.51 -14.48
N LYS A 121 13.00 -1.19 -13.39
CA LYS A 121 14.33 -0.58 -13.45
C LYS A 121 15.37 -1.49 -14.12
N LYS A 122 15.29 -2.81 -13.89
CA LYS A 122 16.18 -3.78 -14.53
C LYS A 122 15.96 -3.81 -16.05
N THR A 123 14.72 -3.93 -16.50
CA THR A 123 14.38 -3.91 -17.94
C THR A 123 14.85 -2.62 -18.62
N ARG A 124 14.64 -1.44 -18.01
CA ARG A 124 15.07 -0.17 -18.62
C ARG A 124 16.59 -0.02 -18.76
N ARG A 125 17.38 -0.70 -17.93
CA ARG A 125 18.85 -0.69 -18.03
C ARG A 125 19.37 -1.55 -19.18
N GLU A 126 18.61 -2.56 -19.61
CA GLU A 126 18.99 -3.46 -20.70
C GLU A 126 18.70 -2.83 -22.08
N ASP A 127 17.73 -1.91 -22.18
CA ASP A 127 17.38 -1.18 -23.41
C ASP A 127 18.21 0.10 -23.65
N SER A 128 19.48 0.15 -23.23
CA SER A 128 20.35 1.27 -23.63
C SER A 128 20.66 1.14 -25.13
N PRO A 129 20.21 2.07 -26.00
CA PRO A 129 20.52 1.97 -27.42
C PRO A 129 22.03 2.11 -27.59
N VAL A 130 22.65 1.08 -28.15
CA VAL A 130 24.02 1.14 -28.64
C VAL A 130 24.08 2.31 -29.61
N MET A 131 24.87 3.32 -29.28
CA MET A 131 25.25 4.36 -30.23
C MET A 131 25.96 3.67 -31.39
N VAL A 132 25.38 3.76 -32.58
CA VAL A 132 26.06 3.44 -33.83
C VAL A 132 26.82 4.70 -34.21
N ASP A 133 28.11 4.75 -33.90
CA ASP A 133 29.03 5.76 -34.43
C ASP A 133 29.06 5.66 -35.95
N ALA A 134 28.85 6.78 -36.66
CA ALA A 134 29.09 6.95 -38.09
C ALA A 134 29.53 8.39 -38.38
#